data_AF-A0A0X8H0Y5-F1
#
_entry.id   AF-A0A0X8H0Y5-F1
#
_cell.length_a   1.000
_cell.length_b   1.000
_cell.length_c   1.000
_cell.angle_alpha   90.00
_cell.angle_beta   90.00
_cell.angle_gamma   90.00
#
_symmetry.space_group_name_H-M   'P 1'
#
loop_
_entity.id
_entity.type
_entity.pdbx_description
1 polymer ?
#
loop_
_entity_poly.entity_id
_entity_poly.type
_entity_poly.pdbx_seq_one_letter_code
_entity_poly.pdbx_strand_id
1 'polypeptide(L)'
;MTPFKEIKKVLLKLIICFTLIIFSVSTQITQISADDTHDFAGGTGTRSDPYQIETVDHLDNVRKYLNQTVYFQLNNDIDLTTFLEDKPAGWNPIGTVKFNSFSGHFDGKGHSVTGLWFKQNNAPTNDQRNNIGLFGYTQDATITNLGVETNDTMGGINIIDDEIGLNVGILAGYSIKTKISNCYSKGKISISSYYINVGGLLGKIEGSEVLESYSDVNLRISDFIFNVSLGGLIGTSIASNVLKSFAIGRISDEIGSNITGNVGGFIGTLDTANLINAFSDNYSNMSVSTTNSWVNVGGFAGLISSGRIQKS
;
A
#
# COMPACT_ATOMS: atom_id res chain seq x y z
N MET A 1 28.03 -27.78 -74.52
CA MET A 1 28.08 -26.87 -73.36
C MET A 1 27.07 -27.37 -72.35
N THR A 2 27.55 -27.83 -71.20
CA THR A 2 26.95 -28.94 -70.45
C THR A 2 26.01 -28.52 -69.31
N PRO A 3 24.96 -29.31 -69.03
CA PRO A 3 24.01 -29.12 -67.91
C PRO A 3 24.70 -29.09 -66.54
N PHE A 4 25.93 -29.60 -66.45
CA PHE A 4 26.77 -29.60 -65.26
C PHE A 4 27.14 -28.20 -64.75
N LYS A 5 27.26 -27.20 -65.64
CA LYS A 5 27.64 -25.83 -65.25
C LYS A 5 26.47 -25.07 -64.62
N GLU A 6 25.24 -25.34 -65.07
CA GLU A 6 24.02 -24.75 -64.51
C GLU A 6 23.65 -25.40 -63.16
N ILE A 7 23.84 -26.73 -63.01
CA ILE A 7 23.65 -27.42 -61.72
C ILE A 7 24.58 -26.84 -60.64
N LYS A 8 25.86 -26.58 -60.95
CA LYS A 8 26.80 -25.97 -60.00
C LYS A 8 26.39 -24.56 -59.57
N LYS A 9 25.82 -23.74 -60.46
CA LYS A 9 25.34 -22.38 -60.10
C LYS A 9 24.12 -22.44 -59.18
N VAL A 10 23.19 -23.37 -59.43
CA VAL A 10 22.01 -23.56 -58.58
C VAL A 10 22.43 -24.07 -57.19
N LEU A 11 23.35 -25.04 -57.14
CA LEU A 11 23.87 -25.57 -55.87
C LEU A 11 24.60 -24.48 -55.06
N LEU A 12 25.40 -23.64 -55.72
CA LEU A 12 26.12 -22.55 -55.07
C LEU A 12 25.17 -21.48 -54.52
N LYS A 13 24.11 -21.12 -55.25
CA LYS A 13 23.07 -20.21 -54.76
C LYS A 13 22.31 -20.78 -53.56
N LEU A 14 21.99 -22.07 -53.57
CA LEU A 14 21.36 -22.76 -52.45
C LEU A 14 22.25 -22.77 -51.20
N ILE A 15 23.55 -23.05 -51.36
CA ILE A 15 24.51 -23.02 -50.25
C ILE A 15 24.62 -21.60 -49.67
N ILE A 16 24.70 -20.56 -50.51
CA ILE A 16 24.78 -19.16 -50.06
C ILE A 16 23.48 -18.74 -49.34
N CYS A 17 22.31 -19.11 -49.86
CA CYS A 17 21.04 -18.84 -49.16
C CYS A 17 20.96 -19.58 -47.82
N PHE A 18 21.42 -20.83 -47.76
CA PHE A 18 21.40 -21.62 -46.53
C PHE A 18 22.37 -21.05 -45.48
N THR A 19 23.56 -20.61 -45.88
CA THR A 19 24.51 -19.96 -44.96
C THR A 19 24.02 -18.58 -44.51
N LEU A 20 23.35 -17.80 -45.38
CA LEU A 20 22.75 -16.52 -45.02
C LEU A 20 21.57 -16.70 -44.05
N ILE A 21 20.73 -17.73 -44.24
CA ILE A 21 19.64 -18.07 -43.32
C ILE A 21 20.21 -18.50 -41.96
N ILE A 22 21.22 -19.38 -41.93
CA ILE A 22 21.90 -19.77 -40.69
C ILE A 22 22.52 -18.56 -39.99
N PHE A 23 23.14 -17.64 -40.73
CA PHE A 23 23.69 -16.42 -40.16
C PHE A 23 22.59 -15.52 -39.59
N SER A 24 21.47 -15.33 -40.30
CA SER A 24 20.32 -14.54 -39.82
C SER A 24 19.62 -15.15 -38.59
N VAL A 25 19.52 -16.48 -38.53
CA VAL A 25 18.96 -17.21 -37.38
C VAL A 25 19.94 -17.14 -36.22
N SER A 26 21.26 -17.22 -36.47
CA SER A 26 22.28 -17.05 -35.43
C SER A 26 22.30 -15.64 -34.84
N THR A 27 22.07 -14.60 -35.66
CA THR A 27 21.91 -13.20 -35.19
C THR A 27 20.60 -12.98 -34.44
N GLN A 28 19.51 -13.67 -34.81
CA GLN A 28 18.27 -13.66 -34.02
C GLN A 28 18.44 -14.39 -32.68
N ILE A 29 19.25 -15.45 -32.64
CA ILE A 29 19.56 -16.19 -31.40
C ILE A 29 20.53 -15.40 -30.50
N THR A 30 21.33 -14.46 -31.04
CA THR A 30 22.15 -13.53 -30.24
C THR A 30 21.41 -12.26 -29.78
N GLN A 31 20.15 -12.08 -30.16
CA GLN A 31 19.25 -11.04 -29.64
C GLN A 31 18.19 -11.57 -28.66
N ILE A 32 18.32 -12.82 -28.20
CA ILE A 32 17.88 -13.13 -26.84
C ILE A 32 18.98 -12.58 -25.96
N SER A 33 18.91 -11.27 -25.70
CA SER A 33 19.61 -10.71 -24.55
C SER A 33 19.27 -11.62 -23.37
N ALA A 34 20.31 -12.07 -22.67
CA ALA A 34 20.14 -12.59 -21.33
C ALA A 34 19.18 -11.65 -20.61
N ASP A 35 17.97 -12.12 -20.35
CA ASP A 35 17.10 -11.58 -19.31
C ASP A 35 17.91 -11.81 -18.04
N ASP A 36 18.73 -10.82 -17.69
CA ASP A 36 19.39 -10.76 -16.41
C ASP A 36 18.24 -10.45 -15.45
N THR A 37 17.54 -11.51 -15.04
CA THR A 37 16.33 -11.51 -14.20
C THR A 37 16.70 -11.04 -12.80
N HIS A 38 17.14 -9.80 -12.68
CA HIS A 38 17.27 -9.15 -11.40
C HIS A 38 15.86 -8.81 -10.93
N ASP A 39 15.54 -9.18 -9.68
CA ASP A 39 14.24 -8.86 -9.06
C ASP A 39 13.97 -7.33 -9.02
N PHE A 40 14.98 -6.50 -9.29
CA PHE A 40 14.95 -5.04 -9.26
C PHE A 40 15.79 -4.45 -10.41
N ALA A 41 15.60 -3.16 -10.71
CA ALA A 41 16.34 -2.45 -11.77
C ALA A 41 17.85 -2.29 -11.46
N GLY A 42 18.22 -2.44 -10.20
CA GLY A 42 19.60 -2.34 -9.73
C GLY A 42 19.67 -2.25 -8.20
N GLY A 43 20.90 -2.06 -7.73
CA GLY A 43 21.23 -1.99 -6.30
C GLY A 43 21.33 -3.35 -5.62
N THR A 44 21.99 -3.35 -4.47
CA THR A 44 22.27 -4.55 -3.65
C THR A 44 21.37 -4.65 -2.43
N GLY A 45 20.43 -3.72 -2.26
CA GLY A 45 19.53 -3.65 -1.11
C GLY A 45 20.20 -3.12 0.15
N THR A 46 21.42 -2.60 0.07
CA THR A 46 22.12 -2.01 1.22
C THR A 46 21.76 -0.54 1.37
N ARG A 47 22.04 0.05 2.53
CA ARG A 47 21.75 1.48 2.76
C ARG A 47 22.42 2.42 1.76
N SER A 48 23.65 2.13 1.34
CA SER A 48 24.40 2.93 0.38
C SER A 48 24.05 2.62 -1.08
N ASP A 49 23.37 1.50 -1.31
CA ASP A 49 23.00 1.01 -2.62
C ASP A 49 21.66 0.26 -2.56
N PRO A 50 20.53 0.99 -2.37
CA PRO A 50 19.20 0.41 -2.19
C PRO A 50 18.72 -0.29 -3.47
N TYR A 51 17.86 -1.29 -3.32
CA TYR A 51 17.15 -1.88 -4.46
C TYR A 51 16.30 -0.82 -5.16
N GLN A 52 16.42 -0.75 -6.49
CA GLN A 52 15.78 0.26 -7.31
C GLN A 52 14.47 -0.27 -7.93
N ILE A 53 13.37 0.39 -7.60
CA ILE A 53 12.02 0.03 -8.05
C ILE A 53 11.59 1.02 -9.15
N GLU A 54 11.30 0.48 -10.33
CA GLU A 54 10.95 1.23 -11.54
C GLU A 54 9.69 0.72 -12.23
N THR A 55 9.28 -0.52 -11.91
CA THR A 55 8.15 -1.22 -12.50
C THR A 55 7.27 -1.84 -11.42
N VAL A 56 6.05 -2.22 -11.78
CA VAL A 56 5.14 -2.90 -10.87
C VAL A 56 5.71 -4.25 -10.42
N ASP A 57 6.42 -4.96 -11.29
CA ASP A 57 7.04 -6.25 -10.94
C ASP A 57 8.16 -6.07 -9.90
N HIS A 58 8.96 -5.00 -10.00
CA HIS A 58 9.95 -4.68 -8.96
C HIS A 58 9.28 -4.38 -7.62
N LEU A 59 8.16 -3.63 -7.63
CA LEU A 59 7.39 -3.35 -6.41
C LEU A 59 6.80 -4.65 -5.83
N ASP A 60 6.26 -5.52 -6.68
CA ASP A 60 5.73 -6.82 -6.26
C ASP A 60 6.83 -7.69 -5.63
N ASN A 61 8.05 -7.66 -6.18
CA ASN A 61 9.20 -8.40 -5.67
C ASN A 61 9.66 -7.98 -4.28
N VAL A 62 9.31 -6.78 -3.79
CA VAL A 62 9.59 -6.35 -2.40
C VAL A 62 9.07 -7.37 -1.39
N ARG A 63 7.97 -8.08 -1.68
CA ARG A 63 7.41 -9.10 -0.79
C ARG A 63 8.34 -10.29 -0.53
N LYS A 64 9.39 -10.47 -1.35
CA LYS A 64 10.43 -11.49 -1.18
C LYS A 64 11.54 -11.04 -0.19
N TYR A 65 11.61 -9.75 0.12
CA TYR A 65 12.72 -9.12 0.87
C TYR A 65 12.17 -8.21 1.98
N LEU A 66 11.90 -8.77 3.16
CA LEU A 66 11.16 -8.06 4.21
C LEU A 66 11.98 -7.68 5.44
N ASN A 67 13.25 -8.10 5.54
CA ASN A 67 14.03 -7.97 6.79
C ASN A 67 14.54 -6.53 7.06
N GLN A 68 15.02 -6.27 8.27
CA GLN A 68 15.50 -4.94 8.70
C GLN A 68 16.76 -4.43 7.99
N THR A 69 17.45 -5.27 7.23
CA THR A 69 18.72 -4.88 6.58
C THR A 69 18.57 -4.48 5.13
N VAL A 70 17.36 -4.60 4.57
CA VAL A 70 17.09 -4.25 3.17
C VAL A 70 16.54 -2.83 3.01
N TYR A 71 17.02 -2.17 1.96
CA TYR A 71 16.69 -0.81 1.59
C TYR A 71 16.15 -0.79 0.15
N PHE A 72 15.05 -0.08 -0.05
CA PHE A 72 14.39 0.11 -1.34
C PHE A 72 14.26 1.60 -1.62
N GLN A 73 14.30 1.94 -2.91
CA GLN A 73 13.92 3.27 -3.37
C GLN A 73 13.07 3.18 -4.63
N LEU A 74 12.06 4.04 -4.73
CA LEU A 74 11.39 4.29 -6.01
C LEU A 74 12.26 5.21 -6.89
N ASN A 75 12.31 4.90 -8.19
CA ASN A 75 12.89 5.77 -9.21
C ASN A 75 11.82 6.31 -10.18
N ASN A 76 10.61 5.77 -10.15
CA ASN A 76 9.46 6.18 -10.96
C ASN A 76 8.17 6.09 -10.13
N ASP A 77 7.13 6.79 -10.58
CA ASP A 77 5.76 6.48 -10.17
C ASP A 77 5.36 5.10 -10.68
N ILE A 78 4.60 4.36 -9.88
CA ILE A 78 4.17 2.98 -10.18
C ILE A 78 2.64 2.93 -10.25
N ASP A 79 2.09 2.61 -11.42
CA ASP A 79 0.65 2.42 -11.59
C ASP A 79 0.28 0.93 -11.56
N LEU A 80 -0.49 0.53 -10.55
CA LEU A 80 -0.95 -0.84 -10.34
C LEU A 80 -2.14 -1.23 -11.25
N THR A 81 -2.75 -0.29 -11.97
CA THR A 81 -4.06 -0.50 -12.62
C THR A 81 -4.08 -1.74 -13.51
N THR A 82 -3.20 -1.82 -14.52
CA THR A 82 -3.15 -2.97 -15.45
C THR A 82 -2.68 -4.24 -14.77
N PHE A 83 -1.76 -4.14 -13.81
CA PHE A 83 -1.25 -5.30 -13.05
C PHE A 83 -2.31 -5.99 -12.20
N LEU A 84 -3.38 -5.27 -11.83
CA LEU A 84 -4.44 -5.78 -10.98
C LEU A 84 -5.70 -6.22 -11.75
N GLU A 85 -5.80 -5.99 -13.06
CA GLU A 85 -7.02 -6.29 -13.84
C GLU A 85 -7.46 -7.76 -13.76
N ASP A 86 -6.51 -8.69 -13.68
CA ASP A 86 -6.74 -10.13 -13.62
C ASP A 86 -6.72 -10.70 -12.20
N LYS A 87 -6.49 -9.87 -11.17
CA LYS A 87 -6.38 -10.31 -9.77
C LYS A 87 -7.72 -10.15 -9.05
N PRO A 88 -8.41 -11.23 -8.68
CA PRO A 88 -9.78 -11.14 -8.16
C PRO A 88 -9.90 -10.35 -6.85
N ALA A 89 -8.86 -10.38 -6.01
CA ALA A 89 -8.78 -9.65 -4.75
C ALA A 89 -8.13 -8.26 -4.87
N GLY A 90 -7.58 -7.92 -6.04
CA GLY A 90 -6.74 -6.74 -6.23
C GLY A 90 -5.35 -6.96 -5.64
N TRP A 91 -4.83 -5.93 -4.97
CA TRP A 91 -3.47 -5.93 -4.43
C TRP A 91 -3.28 -6.97 -3.33
N ASN A 92 -2.12 -7.63 -3.32
CA ASN A 92 -1.68 -8.45 -2.20
C ASN A 92 -0.75 -7.61 -1.30
N PRO A 93 -1.14 -7.26 -0.07
CA PRO A 93 -0.34 -6.40 0.80
C PRO A 93 1.09 -6.91 0.99
N ILE A 94 2.06 -5.98 1.07
CA ILE A 94 3.45 -6.30 1.39
C ILE A 94 3.58 -6.47 2.89
N GLY A 95 3.93 -7.70 3.29
CA GLY A 95 3.90 -8.14 4.67
C GLY A 95 2.47 -8.19 5.22
N THR A 96 2.05 -9.34 5.74
CA THR A 96 0.61 -9.59 6.02
C THR A 96 0.33 -9.89 7.49
N VAL A 97 1.32 -10.43 8.19
CA VAL A 97 1.23 -10.88 9.58
C VAL A 97 2.54 -10.65 10.30
N LYS A 98 2.55 -10.77 11.64
CA LYS A 98 3.73 -10.54 12.49
C LYS A 98 5.00 -11.27 12.01
N PHE A 99 4.89 -12.56 11.71
CA PHE A 99 6.03 -13.40 11.28
C PHE A 99 6.45 -13.18 9.81
N ASN A 100 5.66 -12.41 9.07
CA ASN A 100 5.89 -12.02 7.69
C ASN A 100 5.67 -10.51 7.56
N SER A 101 6.21 -9.73 8.50
CA SER A 101 6.05 -8.29 8.53
C SER A 101 7.11 -7.63 7.66
N PHE A 102 6.78 -6.52 7.02
CA PHE A 102 7.79 -5.67 6.40
C PHE A 102 8.56 -4.94 7.50
N SER A 103 9.87 -5.15 7.54
CA SER A 103 10.79 -4.53 8.49
C SER A 103 11.89 -3.71 7.82
N GLY A 104 11.91 -3.64 6.49
CA GLY A 104 12.94 -2.91 5.74
C GLY A 104 12.77 -1.39 5.75
N HIS A 105 13.55 -0.75 4.89
CA HIS A 105 13.52 0.69 4.65
C HIS A 105 13.02 0.97 3.23
N PHE A 106 11.91 1.70 3.10
CA PHE A 106 11.30 2.02 1.82
C PHE A 106 11.25 3.52 1.61
N ASP A 107 12.05 4.04 0.69
CA ASP A 107 12.05 5.46 0.32
C ASP A 107 11.34 5.67 -1.02
N GLY A 108 10.18 6.30 -1.00
CA GLY A 108 9.46 6.67 -2.20
C GLY A 108 10.15 7.77 -3.02
N LYS A 109 11.14 8.48 -2.46
CA LYS A 109 11.85 9.60 -3.12
C LYS A 109 10.92 10.65 -3.76
N GLY A 110 9.70 10.79 -3.24
CA GLY A 110 8.69 11.71 -3.74
C GLY A 110 7.79 11.13 -4.84
N HIS A 111 7.97 9.86 -5.20
CA HIS A 111 7.11 9.13 -6.13
C HIS A 111 5.88 8.52 -5.44
N SER A 112 4.95 8.10 -6.28
CA SER A 112 3.65 7.56 -5.90
C SER A 112 3.41 6.15 -6.42
N VAL A 113 2.62 5.39 -5.67
CA VAL A 113 2.00 4.13 -6.12
C VAL A 113 0.51 4.39 -6.31
N THR A 114 0.04 4.34 -7.55
CA THR A 114 -1.35 4.61 -7.91
C THR A 114 -2.07 3.34 -8.34
N GLY A 115 -3.38 3.41 -8.54
CA GLY A 115 -4.15 2.29 -9.07
C GLY A 115 -4.47 1.20 -8.02
N LEU A 116 -4.17 1.44 -6.74
CA LEU A 116 -4.35 0.46 -5.67
C LEU A 116 -5.84 0.15 -5.45
N TRP A 117 -6.23 -1.11 -5.48
CA TRP A 117 -7.55 -1.53 -5.03
C TRP A 117 -7.49 -2.88 -4.33
N PHE A 118 -8.48 -3.13 -3.47
CA PHE A 118 -8.58 -4.37 -2.71
C PHE A 118 -10.05 -4.78 -2.52
N LYS A 119 -10.36 -6.05 -2.73
CA LYS A 119 -11.67 -6.65 -2.40
C LYS A 119 -11.48 -7.82 -1.45
N GLN A 120 -11.80 -7.57 -0.18
CA GLN A 120 -11.46 -8.49 0.90
C GLN A 120 -12.08 -9.89 0.78
N ASN A 121 -13.35 -9.96 0.38
CA ASN A 121 -14.06 -11.23 0.22
C ASN A 121 -13.50 -12.14 -0.89
N ASN A 122 -12.65 -11.60 -1.77
CA ASN A 122 -11.97 -12.36 -2.82
C ASN A 122 -10.53 -12.74 -2.43
N ALA A 123 -10.03 -12.28 -1.28
CA ALA A 123 -8.68 -12.60 -0.83
C ALA A 123 -8.59 -14.06 -0.36
N PRO A 124 -7.59 -14.83 -0.83
CA PRO A 124 -7.57 -16.28 -0.64
C PRO A 124 -7.16 -16.74 0.76
N THR A 125 -6.58 -15.87 1.61
CA THR A 125 -6.13 -16.24 2.96
C THR A 125 -6.48 -15.20 4.02
N ASN A 126 -6.66 -15.64 5.27
CA ASN A 126 -6.92 -14.76 6.40
C ASN A 126 -5.77 -13.78 6.67
N ASP A 127 -4.52 -14.19 6.40
CA ASP A 127 -3.34 -13.33 6.53
C ASP A 127 -3.47 -12.08 5.66
N GLN A 128 -4.02 -12.22 4.45
CA GLN A 128 -4.24 -11.10 3.52
C GLN A 128 -5.47 -10.27 3.85
N ARG A 129 -6.41 -10.81 4.62
CA ARG A 129 -7.69 -10.17 4.94
C ARG A 129 -7.64 -9.27 6.17
N ASN A 130 -6.68 -9.48 7.06
CA ASN A 130 -6.69 -8.83 8.39
C ASN A 130 -6.01 -7.46 8.44
N ASN A 131 -4.95 -7.28 7.66
CA ASN A 131 -4.20 -6.03 7.63
C ASN A 131 -4.02 -5.57 6.19
N ILE A 132 -4.70 -4.48 5.84
CA ILE A 132 -4.94 -4.10 4.45
C ILE A 132 -4.35 -2.72 4.20
N GLY A 133 -3.60 -2.62 3.10
CA GLY A 133 -2.91 -1.43 2.60
C GLY A 133 -1.94 -1.83 1.49
N LEU A 134 -1.14 -0.87 1.01
CA LEU A 134 0.06 -1.21 0.22
C LEU A 134 0.95 -2.17 1.02
N PHE A 135 1.16 -1.84 2.30
CA PHE A 135 1.73 -2.72 3.31
C PHE A 135 0.63 -3.26 4.21
N GLY A 136 0.62 -4.56 4.50
CA GLY A 136 -0.35 -5.11 5.44
C GLY A 136 0.12 -4.89 6.87
N TYR A 137 1.29 -5.42 7.18
CA TYR A 137 1.89 -5.41 8.51
C TYR A 137 3.35 -4.94 8.44
N THR A 138 3.66 -3.86 9.16
CA THR A 138 5.02 -3.33 9.28
C THR A 138 5.52 -3.43 10.72
N GLN A 139 6.78 -3.83 10.90
CA GLN A 139 7.40 -3.90 12.23
C GLN A 139 8.85 -3.47 12.17
N ASP A 140 9.24 -2.50 13.00
CA ASP A 140 10.62 -1.95 13.04
C ASP A 140 11.08 -1.40 11.67
N ALA A 141 10.13 -0.99 10.82
CA ALA A 141 10.36 -0.51 9.47
C ALA A 141 10.53 1.01 9.38
N THR A 142 11.02 1.48 8.24
CA THR A 142 10.99 2.90 7.87
C THR A 142 10.33 3.05 6.50
N ILE A 143 9.34 3.93 6.38
CA ILE A 143 8.67 4.25 5.11
C ILE A 143 8.65 5.78 4.96
N THR A 144 9.26 6.29 3.89
CA THR A 144 9.42 7.74 3.71
C THR A 144 9.06 8.20 2.30
N ASN A 145 8.64 9.45 2.17
CA ASN A 145 8.52 10.15 0.87
C ASN A 145 7.65 9.42 -0.16
N LEU A 146 6.55 8.79 0.28
CA LEU A 146 5.73 7.90 -0.55
C LEU A 146 4.27 8.35 -0.60
N GLY A 147 3.76 8.51 -1.82
CA GLY A 147 2.33 8.65 -2.10
C GLY A 147 1.67 7.31 -2.40
N VAL A 148 0.45 7.09 -1.92
CA VAL A 148 -0.36 5.92 -2.31
C VAL A 148 -1.78 6.34 -2.65
N GLU A 149 -2.25 5.99 -3.85
CA GLU A 149 -3.54 6.40 -4.37
C GLU A 149 -4.38 5.21 -4.83
N THR A 150 -5.64 5.16 -4.41
CA THR A 150 -6.54 4.07 -4.79
C THR A 150 -7.14 4.24 -6.17
N ASN A 151 -7.50 3.12 -6.80
CA ASN A 151 -8.35 3.10 -7.99
C ASN A 151 -9.83 3.10 -7.58
N ASP A 152 -10.41 4.29 -7.49
CA ASP A 152 -11.81 4.46 -7.09
C ASP A 152 -12.81 3.88 -8.10
N THR A 153 -12.42 3.76 -9.37
CA THR A 153 -13.27 3.12 -10.40
C THR A 153 -13.41 1.61 -10.18
N MET A 154 -12.40 0.98 -9.57
CA MET A 154 -12.43 -0.41 -9.13
C MET A 154 -13.02 -0.59 -7.72
N GLY A 155 -13.47 0.50 -7.10
CA GLY A 155 -14.09 0.55 -5.77
C GLY A 155 -13.14 0.95 -4.64
N GLY A 156 -11.86 1.24 -4.94
CA GLY A 156 -10.83 1.53 -3.95
C GLY A 156 -10.54 0.33 -3.05
N ILE A 157 -10.44 0.56 -1.74
CA ILE A 157 -10.38 -0.52 -0.75
C ILE A 157 -11.80 -0.85 -0.30
N ASN A 158 -12.24 -2.08 -0.52
CA ASN A 158 -13.56 -2.56 -0.17
C ASN A 158 -13.47 -3.71 0.85
N ILE A 159 -14.00 -3.45 2.04
CA ILE A 159 -13.97 -4.34 3.21
C ILE A 159 -15.37 -4.87 3.45
N ILE A 160 -15.50 -6.19 3.35
CA ILE A 160 -16.74 -6.92 3.58
C ILE A 160 -16.31 -8.13 4.39
N ASP A 161 -16.52 -8.07 5.70
CA ASP A 161 -16.11 -9.13 6.61
C ASP A 161 -17.13 -9.43 7.68
N ASP A 162 -17.16 -10.70 8.05
CA ASP A 162 -17.86 -11.25 9.20
C ASP A 162 -16.90 -11.65 10.34
N GLU A 163 -15.57 -11.60 10.12
CA GLU A 163 -14.56 -11.91 11.14
C GLU A 163 -13.99 -10.68 11.90
N ILE A 164 -13.31 -10.95 13.02
CA ILE A 164 -12.92 -9.96 14.06
C ILE A 164 -11.46 -9.49 13.87
N GLY A 165 -11.23 -8.18 13.94
CA GLY A 165 -9.89 -7.63 14.24
C GLY A 165 -9.14 -7.05 13.04
N LEU A 166 -9.83 -6.33 12.16
CA LEU A 166 -9.27 -5.78 10.93
C LEU A 166 -8.56 -4.45 11.15
N ASN A 167 -7.46 -4.23 10.42
CA ASN A 167 -6.74 -2.97 10.37
C ASN A 167 -6.56 -2.53 8.92
N VAL A 168 -7.07 -1.35 8.58
CA VAL A 168 -7.12 -0.87 7.20
C VAL A 168 -6.57 0.54 7.12
N GLY A 169 -5.55 0.71 6.30
CA GLY A 169 -5.04 2.02 5.90
C GLY A 169 -4.43 1.92 4.51
N ILE A 170 -4.64 2.93 3.65
CA ILE A 170 -4.19 2.87 2.25
C ILE A 170 -2.68 2.61 2.18
N LEU A 171 -1.89 3.26 3.05
CA LEU A 171 -0.46 2.99 3.15
C LEU A 171 -0.18 1.70 3.93
N ALA A 172 -0.69 1.60 5.16
CA ALA A 172 -0.45 0.43 5.99
C ALA A 172 -1.66 0.02 6.85
N GLY A 173 -1.91 -1.29 6.93
CA GLY A 173 -2.92 -1.86 7.82
C GLY A 173 -2.52 -1.74 9.30
N TYR A 174 -1.43 -2.39 9.70
CA TYR A 174 -0.92 -2.37 11.07
C TYR A 174 0.58 -2.09 11.11
N SER A 175 0.98 -1.04 11.83
CA SER A 175 2.37 -0.65 12.02
C SER A 175 2.79 -0.71 13.50
N ILE A 176 3.88 -1.42 13.78
CA ILE A 176 4.50 -1.50 15.10
C ILE A 176 5.92 -0.95 15.01
N LYS A 177 6.28 -0.01 15.90
CA LYS A 177 7.62 0.62 15.92
C LYS A 177 8.10 1.07 14.55
N THR A 178 7.18 1.52 13.70
CA THR A 178 7.48 1.92 12.34
C THR A 178 7.64 3.44 12.29
N LYS A 179 8.61 3.91 11.52
CA LYS A 179 8.80 5.32 11.22
C LYS A 179 8.18 5.65 9.87
N ILE A 180 7.25 6.59 9.86
CA ILE A 180 6.50 7.01 8.66
C ILE A 180 6.66 8.51 8.54
N SER A 181 7.26 8.99 7.46
CA SER A 181 7.48 10.43 7.29
C SER A 181 7.33 10.91 5.87
N ASN A 182 6.68 12.06 5.68
CA ASN A 182 6.44 12.65 4.37
C ASN A 182 5.69 11.69 3.42
N CYS A 183 4.68 10.99 3.95
CA CYS A 183 3.87 10.06 3.20
C CYS A 183 2.43 10.56 3.06
N TYR A 184 1.75 10.14 1.99
CA TYR A 184 0.35 10.48 1.82
C TYR A 184 -0.51 9.36 1.27
N SER A 185 -1.80 9.47 1.50
CA SER A 185 -2.82 8.61 0.93
C SER A 185 -3.92 9.42 0.26
N LYS A 186 -4.46 8.89 -0.84
CA LYS A 186 -5.63 9.47 -1.51
C LYS A 186 -6.59 8.41 -2.01
N GLY A 187 -7.89 8.69 -1.90
CA GLY A 187 -8.94 7.96 -2.60
C GLY A 187 -10.07 7.48 -1.69
N LYS A 188 -10.45 6.21 -1.77
CA LYS A 188 -11.69 5.70 -1.18
C LYS A 188 -11.52 4.39 -0.42
N ILE A 189 -12.16 4.33 0.76
CA ILE A 189 -12.36 3.10 1.53
C ILE A 189 -13.85 2.90 1.78
N SER A 190 -14.37 1.71 1.48
CA SER A 190 -15.76 1.31 1.77
C SER A 190 -15.76 0.17 2.80
N ILE A 191 -16.60 0.28 3.82
CA ILE A 191 -16.59 -0.62 4.99
C ILE A 191 -17.99 -1.17 5.23
N SER A 192 -18.05 -2.50 5.32
CA SER A 192 -19.21 -3.29 5.70
C SER A 192 -18.73 -4.43 6.63
N SER A 193 -18.14 -4.07 7.77
CA SER A 193 -17.45 -5.01 8.67
C SER A 193 -17.49 -4.58 10.15
N TYR A 194 -17.36 -5.56 11.04
CA TYR A 194 -17.31 -5.39 12.49
C TYR A 194 -15.85 -5.37 13.01
N TYR A 195 -15.62 -4.84 14.21
CA TYR A 195 -14.33 -4.88 14.92
C TYR A 195 -13.12 -4.43 14.09
N ILE A 196 -13.21 -3.22 13.54
CA ILE A 196 -12.27 -2.71 12.56
C ILE A 196 -11.65 -1.37 12.98
N ASN A 197 -10.35 -1.23 12.74
CA ASN A 197 -9.62 0.02 12.81
C ASN A 197 -9.36 0.52 11.39
N VAL A 198 -9.91 1.68 11.03
CA VAL A 198 -9.68 2.28 9.70
C VAL A 198 -9.12 3.68 9.83
N GLY A 199 -7.96 3.90 9.23
CA GLY A 199 -7.45 5.23 8.94
C GLY A 199 -7.33 5.45 7.44
N GLY A 200 -7.44 6.69 6.97
CA GLY A 200 -7.16 6.98 5.56
C GLY A 200 -5.74 6.58 5.16
N LEU A 201 -4.76 6.86 6.02
CA LEU A 201 -3.36 6.48 5.82
C LEU A 201 -3.01 5.16 6.52
N LEU A 202 -3.37 5.02 7.81
CA LEU A 202 -2.91 3.93 8.68
C LEU A 202 -4.07 3.31 9.48
N GLY A 203 -4.23 1.99 9.45
CA GLY A 203 -5.28 1.33 10.23
C GLY A 203 -5.03 1.39 11.73
N LYS A 204 -3.96 0.74 12.18
CA LYS A 204 -3.52 0.74 13.58
C LYS A 204 -2.02 1.03 13.67
N ILE A 205 -1.63 1.82 14.66
CA ILE A 205 -0.22 2.06 15.00
C ILE A 205 0.06 1.79 16.47
N GLU A 206 1.22 1.19 16.76
CA GLU A 206 1.72 0.92 18.11
C GLU A 206 3.21 1.30 18.22
N GLY A 207 3.58 2.11 19.21
CA GLY A 207 4.98 2.52 19.42
C GLY A 207 5.64 3.19 18.21
N SER A 208 4.85 3.75 17.29
CA SER A 208 5.29 4.23 15.97
C SER A 208 5.44 5.75 15.93
N GLU A 209 6.09 6.26 14.89
CA GLU A 209 6.28 7.69 14.64
C GLU A 209 5.71 8.04 13.27
N VAL A 210 4.83 9.04 13.22
CA VAL A 210 4.22 9.57 12.00
C VAL A 210 4.51 11.06 11.93
N LEU A 211 5.19 11.51 10.88
CA LEU A 211 5.64 12.89 10.74
C LEU A 211 5.28 13.44 9.35
N GLU A 212 4.77 14.66 9.31
CA GLU A 212 4.57 15.40 8.05
C GLU A 212 3.80 14.59 6.99
N SER A 213 2.79 13.84 7.42
CA SER A 213 2.05 12.91 6.58
C SER A 213 0.57 13.26 6.51
N TYR A 214 -0.12 12.88 5.44
CA TYR A 214 -1.53 13.25 5.30
C TYR A 214 -2.42 12.23 4.61
N SER A 215 -3.72 12.41 4.75
CA SER A 215 -4.74 11.65 4.01
C SER A 215 -5.77 12.58 3.36
N ASP A 216 -6.12 12.28 2.12
CA ASP A 216 -7.27 12.82 1.40
C ASP A 216 -8.19 11.68 0.97
N VAL A 217 -9.02 11.22 1.91
CA VAL A 217 -9.73 9.95 1.76
C VAL A 217 -11.21 10.10 2.08
N ASN A 218 -12.04 9.48 1.23
CA ASN A 218 -13.46 9.28 1.48
C ASN A 218 -13.69 7.91 2.12
N LEU A 219 -14.02 7.90 3.41
CA LEU A 219 -14.43 6.73 4.17
C LEU A 219 -15.95 6.60 4.14
N ARG A 220 -16.45 5.50 3.58
CA ARG A 220 -17.89 5.21 3.50
C ARG A 220 -18.25 3.96 4.29
N ILE A 221 -19.24 4.07 5.16
CA ILE A 221 -19.84 2.96 5.89
C ILE A 221 -21.17 2.61 5.23
N SER A 222 -21.39 1.34 4.88
CA SER A 222 -22.60 0.91 4.17
C SER A 222 -23.45 -0.13 4.91
N ASP A 223 -23.05 -0.58 6.10
CA ASP A 223 -23.80 -1.57 6.87
C ASP A 223 -23.72 -1.28 8.37
N PHE A 224 -24.41 -2.08 9.17
CA PHE A 224 -24.33 -2.10 10.61
C PHE A 224 -22.93 -2.53 11.05
N ILE A 225 -22.25 -1.69 11.82
CA ILE A 225 -20.87 -1.94 12.25
C ILE A 225 -20.75 -1.70 13.75
N PHE A 226 -20.04 -2.61 14.42
CA PHE A 226 -19.84 -2.59 15.87
C PHE A 226 -18.37 -2.52 16.23
N ASN A 227 -18.07 -1.79 17.30
CA ASN A 227 -16.72 -1.63 17.87
C ASN A 227 -15.70 -1.17 16.83
N VAL A 228 -16.04 -0.10 16.11
CA VAL A 228 -15.15 0.46 15.10
C VAL A 228 -14.32 1.62 15.64
N SER A 229 -13.16 1.82 15.03
CA SER A 229 -12.31 2.98 15.27
C SER A 229 -11.95 3.61 13.94
N LEU A 230 -12.62 4.69 13.58
CA LEU A 230 -12.52 5.35 12.28
C LEU A 230 -11.83 6.69 12.44
N GLY A 231 -10.68 6.86 11.80
CA GLY A 231 -9.95 8.12 11.78
C GLY A 231 -9.69 8.59 10.36
N GLY A 232 -9.67 9.91 10.15
CA GLY A 232 -9.29 10.43 8.84
C GLY A 232 -7.86 10.06 8.45
N LEU A 233 -6.91 10.15 9.38
CA LEU A 233 -5.52 9.72 9.17
C LEU A 233 -5.28 8.32 9.71
N ILE A 234 -5.61 8.08 10.98
CA ILE A 234 -5.28 6.85 11.73
C ILE A 234 -6.53 6.28 12.39
N GLY A 235 -6.81 4.99 12.23
CA GLY A 235 -7.90 4.34 12.96
C GLY A 235 -7.62 4.31 14.46
N THR A 236 -6.58 3.60 14.87
CA THR A 236 -6.18 3.50 16.28
C THR A 236 -4.70 3.77 16.48
N SER A 237 -4.37 4.62 17.46
CA SER A 237 -3.00 4.94 17.84
C SER A 237 -2.74 4.56 19.30
N ILE A 238 -1.72 3.73 19.53
CA ILE A 238 -1.29 3.28 20.86
C ILE A 238 0.17 3.67 21.09
N ALA A 239 0.44 4.43 22.15
CA ALA A 239 1.78 4.81 22.57
C ALA A 239 2.68 5.30 21.41
N SER A 240 2.10 6.09 20.48
CA SER A 240 2.74 6.52 19.23
C SER A 240 2.78 8.05 19.14
N ASN A 241 3.73 8.58 18.37
CA ASN A 241 3.88 10.01 18.10
C ASN A 241 3.37 10.34 16.70
N VAL A 242 2.55 11.38 16.57
CA VAL A 242 2.04 11.90 15.30
C VAL A 242 2.22 13.41 15.30
N LEU A 243 2.97 13.94 14.35
CA LEU A 243 3.38 15.34 14.33
C LEU A 243 3.16 15.94 12.94
N LYS A 244 2.74 17.20 12.88
CA LYS A 244 2.60 17.99 11.64
C LYS A 244 1.83 17.29 10.52
N SER A 245 0.85 16.48 10.89
CA SER A 245 0.12 15.61 9.99
C SER A 245 -1.35 16.05 9.92
N PHE A 246 -2.01 15.79 8.79
CA PHE A 246 -3.39 16.24 8.62
C PHE A 246 -4.28 15.27 7.86
N ALA A 247 -5.59 15.42 8.05
CA ALA A 247 -6.59 14.64 7.32
C ALA A 247 -7.64 15.55 6.70
N ILE A 248 -7.97 15.28 5.44
CA ILE A 248 -9.06 15.89 4.69
C ILE A 248 -9.89 14.80 4.00
N GLY A 249 -11.06 15.19 3.51
CA GLY A 249 -12.01 14.29 2.83
C GLY A 249 -13.31 14.17 3.60
N ARG A 250 -13.91 12.98 3.58
CA ARG A 250 -15.20 12.73 4.24
C ARG A 250 -15.25 11.38 4.94
N ILE A 251 -15.84 11.35 6.12
CA ILE A 251 -16.34 10.14 6.78
C ILE A 251 -17.87 10.21 6.79
N SER A 252 -18.53 9.24 6.16
CA SER A 252 -19.98 9.21 6.07
C SER A 252 -20.55 7.81 6.09
N ASP A 253 -21.71 7.64 6.73
CA ASP A 253 -22.52 6.43 6.68
C ASP A 253 -23.65 6.52 5.65
N GLU A 254 -24.17 5.35 5.26
CA GLU A 254 -25.40 5.22 4.49
C GLU A 254 -26.63 5.28 5.41
N ILE A 255 -27.75 5.75 4.88
CA ILE A 255 -29.01 5.82 5.64
C ILE A 255 -29.41 4.41 6.06
N GLY A 256 -29.55 4.20 7.37
CA GLY A 256 -29.94 2.90 7.94
C GLY A 256 -28.76 2.06 8.44
N SER A 257 -27.52 2.47 8.19
CA SER A 257 -26.37 1.96 8.93
C SER A 257 -26.51 2.34 10.41
N ASN A 258 -26.04 1.48 11.32
CA ASN A 258 -25.70 1.96 12.65
C ASN A 258 -24.25 1.66 12.97
N ILE A 259 -23.63 2.61 13.66
CA ILE A 259 -22.25 2.52 14.09
C ILE A 259 -22.22 2.46 15.62
N THR A 260 -21.44 1.54 16.18
CA THR A 260 -20.95 1.68 17.56
C THR A 260 -19.43 1.75 17.56
N GLY A 261 -18.87 2.69 18.30
CA GLY A 261 -17.41 2.89 18.35
C GLY A 261 -17.00 4.35 18.37
N ASN A 262 -15.85 4.63 17.77
CA ASN A 262 -15.19 5.93 17.84
C ASN A 262 -14.93 6.45 16.42
N VAL A 263 -15.36 7.67 16.14
CA VAL A 263 -15.15 8.32 14.84
C VAL A 263 -14.50 9.67 15.07
N GLY A 264 -13.25 9.81 14.61
CA GLY A 264 -12.52 11.07 14.67
C GLY A 264 -12.17 11.58 13.28
N GLY A 265 -12.29 12.88 13.07
CA GLY A 265 -11.85 13.48 11.80
C GLY A 265 -10.35 13.30 11.53
N PHE A 266 -9.53 13.10 12.56
CA PHE A 266 -8.09 12.79 12.45
C PHE A 266 -7.80 11.36 12.93
N ILE A 267 -8.23 11.00 14.15
CA ILE A 267 -7.95 9.70 14.78
C ILE A 267 -9.22 9.09 15.36
N GLY A 268 -9.50 7.82 15.08
CA GLY A 268 -10.63 7.13 15.71
C GLY A 268 -10.45 7.00 17.23
N THR A 269 -9.43 6.25 17.64
CA THR A 269 -9.09 6.00 19.04
C THR A 269 -7.63 6.37 19.30
N LEU A 270 -7.42 7.19 20.33
CA LEU A 270 -6.11 7.60 20.78
C LEU A 270 -5.84 7.09 22.20
N ASP A 271 -4.84 6.24 22.34
CA ASP A 271 -4.25 5.85 23.61
C ASP A 271 -2.78 6.28 23.64
N THR A 272 -2.48 7.36 24.35
CA THR A 272 -1.10 7.87 24.41
C THR A 272 -0.22 7.11 25.41
N ALA A 273 -0.78 6.22 26.25
CA ALA A 273 -0.06 5.58 27.35
C ALA A 273 0.76 6.57 28.21
N ASN A 274 0.26 7.80 28.41
CA ASN A 274 0.92 8.91 29.10
C ASN A 274 2.18 9.49 28.42
N LEU A 275 2.37 9.28 27.12
CA LEU A 275 3.43 9.96 26.36
C LEU A 275 3.10 11.45 26.20
N ILE A 276 3.97 12.30 26.76
CA ILE A 276 3.86 13.76 26.69
C ILE A 276 4.38 14.22 25.31
N ASN A 277 3.68 15.14 24.65
CA ASN A 277 3.99 15.72 23.33
C ASN A 277 3.84 14.78 22.12
N ALA A 278 3.10 13.69 22.26
CA ALA A 278 2.88 12.74 21.17
C ALA A 278 2.08 13.30 19.99
N PHE A 279 1.32 14.40 20.17
CA PHE A 279 0.45 14.98 19.14
C PHE A 279 0.57 16.50 19.11
N SER A 280 1.31 17.04 18.13
CA SER A 280 1.51 18.48 17.93
C SER A 280 1.41 18.87 16.45
N ASP A 281 0.99 20.11 16.18
CA ASP A 281 0.83 20.67 14.82
C ASP A 281 -0.06 19.84 13.87
N ASN A 282 -0.95 19.01 14.42
CA ASN A 282 -1.87 18.21 13.63
C ASN A 282 -3.22 18.92 13.47
N TYR A 283 -3.89 18.72 12.33
CA TYR A 283 -5.25 19.23 12.14
C TYR A 283 -6.09 18.28 11.30
N SER A 284 -7.41 18.46 11.37
CA SER A 284 -8.34 17.78 10.48
C SER A 284 -9.35 18.77 9.94
N ASN A 285 -9.59 18.69 8.63
CA ASN A 285 -10.70 19.33 7.94
C ASN A 285 -11.59 18.24 7.29
N MET A 286 -11.79 17.16 8.04
CA MET A 286 -12.61 16.03 7.64
C MET A 286 -14.08 16.31 7.90
N SER A 287 -14.94 16.14 6.89
CA SER A 287 -16.39 16.19 7.09
C SER A 287 -16.86 14.86 7.69
N VAL A 288 -17.34 14.87 8.94
CA VAL A 288 -17.89 13.68 9.61
C VAL A 288 -19.41 13.77 9.69
N SER A 289 -20.10 12.78 9.14
CA SER A 289 -21.56 12.67 9.16
C SER A 289 -21.96 11.25 9.53
N THR A 290 -22.61 11.07 10.69
CA THR A 290 -23.12 9.78 11.18
C THR A 290 -24.60 9.94 11.55
N THR A 291 -25.48 9.07 11.06
CA THR A 291 -26.94 9.28 11.10
C THR A 291 -27.68 8.51 12.18
N ASN A 292 -27.22 7.32 12.60
CA ASN A 292 -27.85 6.52 13.68
C ASN A 292 -26.81 5.73 14.48
N SER A 293 -26.26 6.26 15.57
CA SER A 293 -25.04 5.63 16.10
C SER A 293 -24.77 5.88 17.59
N TRP A 294 -24.36 4.82 18.29
CA TRP A 294 -23.83 4.88 19.66
C TRP A 294 -22.31 5.10 19.56
N VAL A 295 -21.94 6.29 19.08
CA VAL A 295 -20.57 6.64 18.70
C VAL A 295 -20.07 7.85 19.47
N ASN A 296 -18.78 7.80 19.81
CA ASN A 296 -18.04 8.99 20.17
C ASN A 296 -17.56 9.66 18.88
N VAL A 297 -18.11 10.83 18.55
CA VAL A 297 -17.74 11.58 17.35
C VAL A 297 -16.99 12.84 17.76
N GLY A 298 -15.79 13.03 17.20
CA GLY A 298 -15.03 14.26 17.38
C GLY A 298 -14.38 14.74 16.09
N GLY A 299 -14.27 16.06 15.93
CA GLY A 299 -13.63 16.65 14.74
C GLY A 299 -12.14 16.29 14.62
N PHE A 300 -11.47 16.02 15.75
CA PHE A 300 -10.08 15.55 15.76
C PHE A 300 -10.00 14.08 16.18
N ALA A 301 -10.35 13.75 17.43
CA ALA A 301 -10.34 12.38 17.93
C ALA A 301 -11.75 11.90 18.29
N GLY A 302 -12.09 10.64 17.99
CA GLY A 302 -13.34 10.02 18.45
C GLY A 302 -13.30 9.72 19.95
N LEU A 303 -12.26 9.01 20.39
CA LEU A 303 -12.00 8.71 21.79
C LEU A 303 -10.52 8.96 22.15
N ILE A 304 -10.29 9.54 23.33
CA ILE A 304 -8.98 9.65 23.96
C ILE A 304 -9.05 8.86 25.27
N SER A 305 -8.47 7.66 25.32
CA SER A 305 -8.53 6.79 26.50
C SER A 305 -7.52 7.21 27.58
N SER A 306 -6.37 7.72 27.15
CA SER A 306 -5.35 8.30 28.02
C SER A 306 -4.52 9.31 27.22
N GLY A 307 -4.23 10.49 27.80
CA GLY A 307 -3.31 11.46 27.17
C GLY A 307 -3.71 12.91 27.19
N ARG A 308 -2.79 13.75 26.68
CA ARG A 308 -3.01 15.18 26.42
C ARG A 308 -2.65 15.47 24.98
N ILE A 309 -3.59 16.08 24.25
CA ILE A 309 -3.33 16.74 22.97
C ILE A 309 -2.90 18.16 23.30
N GLN A 310 -1.70 18.57 22.88
CA GLN A 310 -1.25 19.95 23.03
C GLN A 310 -1.24 20.63 21.67
N LYS A 311 -1.88 21.79 21.62
CA LYS A 311 -1.69 22.73 20.52
C LYS A 311 -0.33 23.39 20.74
N SER A 312 0.61 23.16 19.84
CA SER A 312 1.80 24.01 19.68
C SER A 312 1.44 25.28 18.92
#